data_AF-A0A4V3FR52-F1
#
_entry.id   AF-A0A4V3FR52-F1
#
_cell.length_a   1.000
_cell.length_b   1.000
_cell.length_c   1.000
_cell.angle_alpha   90.00
_cell.angle_beta   90.00
_cell.angle_gamma   90.00
#
_symmetry.space_group_name_H-M   'P 1'
#
loop_
_entity.id
_entity.type
_entity.pdbx_description
1 polymer ?
#
loop_
_entity_poly.entity_id
_entity_poly.type
_entity_poly.pdbx_seq_one_letter_code
_entity_poly.pdbx_strand_id
1 'polypeptide(L)'
;MTRPVMVRSPRRLVRLVVLAVLGLVAGLVSALPAAAATTFTSTLVNQASGGCAAVPGGASTSALQLVAQTCDASARQSFTFTPVSGSSDAYRVGTLTSGSCLDISGASTSDNAAVIQYACHSAGNQQFRLQAVGTNVNVVAVGSGKCVALSGANLVQLPCSTSADRVWRVPGFTSGGGTQDPPTRTVRVFLLRPSDVPYDQRYPDGIANVMREAQRYYLQELGKTFRLNSVVVEVVVGEHVKSWYENTPNGSDRYWWAVFNMQQELLRRLDLRAPDSRWLNVGEVIAEGQGAGGGGGGGWVILCQHDADGAAGLGGAMNRWYGGMVHELGHAFGLPDSSSTDGTPMSASFYSYPNTHFNQSQKTAILNGPYGTFLF
;
A
#
# COMPACT_ATOMS: atom_id res chain seq x y z
N MET A 1 22.30 76.00 47.27
CA MET A 1 21.16 75.18 47.77
C MET A 1 20.03 75.34 46.77
N THR A 2 19.35 74.37 46.16
CA THR A 2 19.36 72.90 46.11
C THR A 2 18.46 72.52 44.92
N ARG A 3 18.95 71.63 44.04
CA ARG A 3 18.38 70.74 42.98
C ARG A 3 16.96 70.88 42.35
N PRO A 4 16.78 70.39 41.08
CA PRO A 4 15.61 70.60 40.22
C PRO A 4 14.61 69.42 40.20
N VAL A 5 13.41 69.60 39.60
CA VAL A 5 12.50 68.50 39.21
C VAL A 5 12.08 68.64 37.73
N MET A 6 12.20 67.51 37.03
CA MET A 6 11.94 67.26 35.61
C MET A 6 10.54 66.64 35.43
N VAL A 7 9.81 67.00 34.36
CA VAL A 7 8.71 66.17 33.81
C VAL A 7 8.81 66.13 32.29
N ARG A 8 8.81 64.90 31.74
CA ARG A 8 8.96 64.54 30.32
C ARG A 8 7.60 64.38 29.61
N SER A 9 7.55 64.69 28.32
CA SER A 9 6.45 64.40 27.39
C SER A 9 6.53 63.00 26.78
N PRO A 10 5.41 62.34 26.39
CA PRO A 10 5.46 61.16 25.53
C PRO A 10 5.19 61.50 24.04
N ARG A 11 6.05 61.00 23.15
CA ARG A 11 5.85 60.94 21.69
C ARG A 11 5.16 59.62 21.33
N ARG A 12 4.11 59.65 20.49
CA ARG A 12 3.43 58.46 19.94
C ARG A 12 4.15 57.96 18.67
N LEU A 13 4.40 56.66 18.56
CA LEU A 13 4.86 55.97 17.35
C LEU A 13 3.69 55.67 16.41
N VAL A 14 3.90 55.87 15.11
CA VAL A 14 3.03 55.44 14.00
C VAL A 14 3.61 54.14 13.42
N ARG A 15 2.80 53.08 13.25
CA ARG A 15 3.17 51.83 12.56
C ARG A 15 2.68 51.86 11.11
N LEU A 16 3.59 51.60 10.17
CA LEU A 16 3.28 51.32 8.76
C LEU A 16 2.68 49.91 8.61
N VAL A 17 1.67 49.76 7.75
CA VAL A 17 1.15 48.48 7.26
C VAL A 17 1.56 48.35 5.79
N VAL A 18 2.26 47.27 5.44
CA VAL A 18 2.61 46.90 4.06
C VAL A 18 1.65 45.81 3.60
N LEU A 19 0.91 46.05 2.52
CA LEU A 19 0.07 45.07 1.83
C LEU A 19 0.91 44.33 0.79
N ALA A 20 1.11 43.02 0.98
CA ALA A 20 1.68 42.12 -0.02
C ALA A 20 0.55 41.45 -0.81
N VAL A 21 0.52 41.65 -2.13
CA VAL A 21 -0.38 40.97 -3.06
C VAL A 21 0.28 39.65 -3.46
N LEU A 22 -0.26 38.51 -2.98
CA LEU A 22 0.08 37.18 -3.49
C LEU A 22 -0.83 36.84 -4.67
N GLY A 23 -0.26 36.80 -5.88
CA GLY A 23 -0.88 36.19 -7.05
C GLY A 23 -0.79 34.67 -6.95
N LEU A 24 -1.94 34.00 -6.90
CA LEU A 24 -2.04 32.54 -6.91
C LEU A 24 -1.88 32.04 -8.35
N VAL A 25 -0.67 31.60 -8.73
CA VAL A 25 -0.50 30.80 -9.95
C VAL A 25 -0.79 29.35 -9.56
N ALA A 26 -2.03 28.91 -9.78
CA ALA A 26 -2.39 27.49 -9.69
C ALA A 26 -1.71 26.75 -10.85
N GLY A 27 -0.48 26.28 -10.63
CA GLY A 27 0.20 25.36 -11.53
C GLY A 27 -0.56 24.04 -11.57
N LEU A 28 -1.08 23.69 -12.75
CA LEU A 28 -1.58 22.35 -13.05
C LEU A 28 -0.41 21.37 -12.95
N VAL A 29 -0.23 20.78 -11.76
CA VAL A 29 0.64 19.63 -11.57
C VAL A 29 -0.08 18.43 -12.18
N SER A 30 0.24 18.10 -13.43
CA SER A 30 -0.08 16.79 -13.99
C SER A 30 0.70 15.74 -13.20
N ALA A 31 0.02 15.09 -12.27
CA ALA A 31 0.53 13.89 -11.60
C ALA A 31 0.93 12.87 -12.68
N LEU A 32 2.18 12.40 -12.65
CA LEU A 32 2.53 11.21 -13.41
C LEU A 32 1.65 10.06 -12.90
N PRO A 33 1.08 9.22 -13.77
CA PRO A 33 0.28 8.12 -13.29
C PRO A 33 1.19 7.20 -12.49
N ALA A 34 0.83 6.92 -11.24
CA ALA A 34 1.19 5.66 -10.59
C ALA A 34 0.96 4.58 -11.65
N ALA A 35 1.93 3.65 -11.85
CA ALA A 35 1.77 2.59 -12.83
C ALA A 35 0.41 1.92 -12.57
N ALA A 36 -0.58 2.30 -13.37
CA ALA A 36 -1.95 1.97 -13.06
C ALA A 36 -2.00 0.45 -13.15
N ALA A 37 -2.76 -0.18 -12.25
CA ALA A 37 -3.27 -1.52 -12.55
C ALA A 37 -3.71 -1.49 -14.02
N THR A 38 -3.30 -2.47 -14.81
CA THR A 38 -3.64 -2.49 -16.24
C THR A 38 -4.89 -3.32 -16.41
N THR A 39 -5.71 -2.97 -17.40
CA THR A 39 -6.84 -3.81 -17.76
C THR A 39 -6.32 -5.13 -18.29
N PHE A 40 -6.83 -6.24 -17.76
CA PHE A 40 -6.52 -7.58 -18.25
C PHE A 40 -7.78 -8.44 -18.32
N THR A 41 -7.72 -9.52 -19.09
CA THR A 41 -8.80 -10.50 -19.20
C THR A 41 -8.31 -11.85 -18.69
N SER A 42 -9.11 -12.51 -17.86
CA SER A 42 -8.77 -13.81 -17.28
C SER A 42 -10.04 -14.62 -16.99
N THR A 43 -9.84 -15.91 -16.75
CA THR A 43 -10.82 -16.77 -16.05
C THR A 43 -10.62 -16.68 -14.54
N LEU A 44 -11.63 -17.10 -13.76
CA LEU A 44 -11.55 -17.30 -12.31
C LEU A 44 -11.75 -18.79 -12.05
N VAL A 45 -10.71 -19.53 -11.63
CA VAL A 45 -10.78 -20.97 -11.36
C VAL A 45 -10.80 -21.22 -9.85
N ASN A 46 -11.88 -21.79 -9.32
CA ASN A 46 -12.00 -22.04 -7.89
C ASN A 46 -11.13 -23.22 -7.44
N GLN A 47 -10.46 -23.09 -6.30
CA GLN A 47 -9.55 -24.13 -5.79
C GLN A 47 -10.27 -25.37 -5.23
N ALA A 48 -11.51 -25.26 -4.73
CA ALA A 48 -12.25 -26.42 -4.22
C ALA A 48 -12.85 -27.28 -5.32
N SER A 49 -13.43 -26.66 -6.35
CA SER A 49 -14.12 -27.39 -7.42
C SER A 49 -13.26 -27.65 -8.67
N GLY A 50 -12.18 -26.88 -8.87
CA GLY A 50 -11.47 -26.79 -10.14
C GLY A 50 -12.30 -26.16 -11.27
N GLY A 51 -13.52 -25.71 -10.98
CA GLY A 51 -14.43 -25.09 -11.93
C GLY A 51 -14.14 -23.61 -12.15
N CYS A 52 -14.48 -23.14 -13.35
CA CYS A 52 -14.41 -21.74 -13.74
C CYS A 52 -15.71 -21.02 -13.36
N ALA A 53 -15.60 -19.81 -12.81
CA ALA A 53 -16.74 -18.91 -12.70
C ALA A 53 -17.34 -18.68 -14.09
N ALA A 54 -18.66 -18.68 -14.18
CA ALA A 54 -19.39 -18.64 -15.43
C ALA A 54 -20.70 -17.86 -15.27
N VAL A 55 -21.04 -17.10 -16.30
CA VAL A 55 -22.43 -16.67 -16.52
C VAL A 55 -23.22 -17.89 -17.02
N PRO A 56 -24.25 -18.37 -16.28
CA PRO A 56 -25.01 -19.55 -16.67
C PRO A 56 -25.56 -19.43 -18.10
N GLY A 57 -25.22 -20.40 -18.95
CA GLY A 57 -25.64 -20.43 -20.35
C GLY A 57 -25.12 -19.28 -21.22
N GLY A 58 -24.24 -18.41 -20.70
CA GLY A 58 -23.85 -17.16 -21.37
C GLY A 58 -24.99 -16.16 -21.53
N ALA A 59 -26.04 -16.26 -20.71
CA ALA A 59 -27.23 -15.41 -20.82
C ALA A 59 -26.91 -13.92 -20.59
N SER A 60 -27.68 -13.05 -21.22
CA SER A 60 -27.63 -11.59 -21.02
C SER A 60 -28.65 -11.09 -19.99
N THR A 61 -29.31 -12.00 -19.27
CA THR A 61 -30.29 -11.65 -18.24
C THR A 61 -29.62 -10.92 -17.08
N SER A 62 -30.13 -9.74 -16.75
CA SER A 62 -29.68 -8.97 -15.60
C SER A 62 -30.01 -9.70 -14.29
N ALA A 63 -29.18 -9.45 -13.27
CA ALA A 63 -29.28 -10.04 -11.94
C ALA A 63 -29.24 -11.58 -11.91
N LEU A 64 -28.67 -12.20 -12.94
CA LEU A 64 -28.43 -13.64 -12.96
C LEU A 64 -27.24 -13.99 -12.07
N GLN A 65 -27.44 -14.93 -11.14
CA GLN A 65 -26.38 -15.44 -10.27
C GLN A 65 -25.35 -16.24 -11.08
N LEU A 66 -24.07 -15.97 -10.84
CA LEU A 66 -22.98 -16.72 -11.45
C LEU A 66 -22.78 -18.07 -10.76
N VAL A 67 -22.21 -19.01 -11.50
CA VAL A 67 -21.93 -20.38 -11.04
C VAL A 67 -20.50 -20.77 -11.36
N ALA A 68 -19.96 -21.77 -10.66
CA ALA A 68 -18.76 -22.49 -11.08
C ALA A 68 -19.15 -23.70 -11.93
N GLN A 69 -18.51 -23.84 -13.09
CA GLN A 69 -18.73 -24.95 -14.02
C GLN A 69 -17.40 -25.46 -14.58
N THR A 70 -17.42 -26.62 -15.25
CA THR A 70 -16.25 -27.12 -15.96
C THR A 70 -15.67 -26.06 -16.89
N CYS A 71 -14.37 -25.81 -16.77
CA CYS A 71 -13.68 -24.83 -17.60
C CYS A 71 -13.72 -25.22 -19.07
N ASP A 72 -14.14 -24.30 -19.94
CA ASP A 72 -14.35 -24.53 -21.38
C ASP A 72 -13.82 -23.41 -22.29
N ALA A 73 -13.12 -22.43 -21.71
CA ALA A 73 -12.52 -21.28 -22.39
C ALA A 73 -13.51 -20.40 -23.19
N SER A 74 -14.82 -20.57 -22.99
CA SER A 74 -15.83 -19.75 -23.65
C SER A 74 -15.92 -18.35 -23.06
N ALA A 75 -16.49 -17.42 -23.83
CA ALA A 75 -16.67 -16.02 -23.39
C ALA A 75 -17.47 -15.87 -22.09
N ARG A 76 -18.34 -16.84 -21.74
CA ARG A 76 -19.12 -16.83 -20.48
C ARG A 76 -18.27 -17.08 -19.23
N GLN A 77 -17.05 -17.56 -19.38
CA GLN A 77 -16.07 -17.81 -18.32
C GLN A 77 -14.91 -16.80 -18.33
N SER A 78 -14.99 -15.79 -19.19
CA SER A 78 -13.93 -14.81 -19.41
C SER A 78 -14.36 -13.45 -18.87
N PHE A 79 -13.51 -12.87 -18.02
CA PHE A 79 -13.81 -11.66 -17.26
C PHE A 79 -12.73 -10.61 -17.50
N THR A 80 -13.14 -9.38 -17.77
CA THR A 80 -12.25 -8.23 -17.93
C THR A 80 -12.13 -7.48 -16.60
N PHE A 81 -10.93 -7.48 -16.03
CA PHE A 81 -10.59 -6.72 -14.83
C PHE A 81 -10.15 -5.33 -15.24
N THR A 82 -11.04 -4.34 -15.06
CA THR A 82 -10.76 -2.94 -15.36
C THR A 82 -10.45 -2.19 -14.07
N PRO A 83 -9.30 -1.54 -13.92
CA PRO A 83 -8.97 -0.74 -12.74
C PRO A 83 -10.02 0.30 -12.43
N VAL A 84 -10.36 0.46 -11.15
CA VAL A 84 -11.24 1.55 -10.69
C VAL A 84 -10.42 2.83 -10.59
N SER A 85 -10.84 3.89 -11.29
CA SER A 85 -10.18 5.20 -11.21
C SER A 85 -10.15 5.72 -9.77
N GLY A 86 -8.98 6.16 -9.31
CA GLY A 86 -8.79 6.64 -7.93
C GLY A 86 -8.63 5.52 -6.89
N SER A 87 -8.71 4.24 -7.28
CA SER A 87 -8.28 3.10 -6.47
C SER A 87 -6.97 2.55 -7.01
N SER A 88 -6.16 2.00 -6.12
CA SER A 88 -4.89 1.39 -6.49
C SER A 88 -4.91 -0.13 -6.62
N ASP A 89 -5.97 -0.76 -6.13
CA ASP A 89 -6.01 -2.21 -5.95
C ASP A 89 -7.40 -2.81 -6.22
N ALA A 90 -8.37 -1.99 -6.60
CA ALA A 90 -9.71 -2.43 -6.98
C ALA A 90 -9.93 -2.46 -8.49
N TYR A 91 -10.67 -3.46 -8.91
CA TYR A 91 -11.09 -3.70 -10.29
C TYR A 91 -12.61 -3.76 -10.35
N ARG A 92 -13.16 -3.21 -11.41
CA ARG A 92 -14.48 -3.59 -11.91
C ARG A 92 -14.32 -4.81 -12.79
N VAL A 93 -15.06 -5.87 -12.52
CA VAL A 93 -14.94 -7.16 -13.22
C VAL A 93 -16.08 -7.30 -14.23
N GLY A 94 -15.80 -7.02 -15.50
CA GLY A 94 -16.79 -7.10 -16.58
C GLY A 94 -16.96 -8.53 -17.11
N THR A 95 -18.20 -8.95 -17.35
CA THR A 95 -18.53 -10.18 -18.07
C THR A 95 -18.50 -9.94 -19.58
N LEU A 96 -17.81 -10.80 -20.34
CA LEU A 96 -17.67 -10.60 -21.79
C LEU A 96 -18.94 -10.94 -22.60
N THR A 97 -19.94 -11.61 -22.00
CA THR A 97 -21.17 -12.01 -22.71
C THR A 97 -22.16 -10.87 -22.91
N SER A 98 -22.31 -10.01 -21.90
CA SER A 98 -23.34 -8.96 -21.89
C SER A 98 -22.78 -7.55 -21.68
N GLY A 99 -21.47 -7.41 -21.44
CA GLY A 99 -20.88 -6.14 -21.01
C GLY A 99 -21.34 -5.69 -19.62
N SER A 100 -21.98 -6.58 -18.86
CA SER A 100 -22.36 -6.37 -17.46
C SER A 100 -21.14 -6.53 -16.55
N CYS A 101 -21.29 -6.24 -15.27
CA CYS A 101 -20.26 -6.37 -14.26
C CYS A 101 -20.66 -7.38 -13.20
N LEU A 102 -19.67 -8.03 -12.60
CA LEU A 102 -19.82 -8.81 -11.38
C LEU A 102 -20.34 -7.90 -10.27
N ASP A 103 -21.31 -8.37 -9.49
CA ASP A 103 -22.03 -7.56 -8.52
C ASP A 103 -22.43 -8.39 -7.29
N ILE A 104 -22.26 -7.85 -6.09
CA ILE A 104 -22.90 -8.41 -4.88
C ILE A 104 -24.34 -7.92 -4.80
N SER A 105 -25.29 -8.85 -4.97
CA SER A 105 -26.72 -8.55 -5.06
C SER A 105 -27.21 -7.63 -3.93
N GLY A 106 -27.80 -6.52 -4.33
CA GLY A 106 -28.37 -5.52 -3.42
C GLY A 106 -27.34 -4.79 -2.55
N ALA A 107 -26.06 -4.82 -2.92
CA ALA A 107 -24.94 -4.34 -2.09
C ALA A 107 -24.95 -4.94 -0.67
N SER A 108 -25.47 -6.17 -0.54
CA SER A 108 -25.61 -6.83 0.75
C SER A 108 -24.25 -7.01 1.42
N THR A 109 -24.22 -6.96 2.75
CA THR A 109 -23.07 -7.33 3.56
C THR A 109 -23.29 -8.69 4.25
N SER A 110 -24.42 -9.36 4.01
CA SER A 110 -24.76 -10.65 4.59
C SER A 110 -23.99 -11.79 3.93
N ASP A 111 -23.73 -12.85 4.71
CA ASP A 111 -23.23 -14.11 4.18
C ASP A 111 -24.22 -14.72 3.19
N ASN A 112 -23.69 -15.45 2.21
CA ASN A 112 -24.46 -16.11 1.16
C ASN A 112 -25.24 -15.15 0.23
N ALA A 113 -24.99 -13.83 0.28
CA ALA A 113 -25.53 -12.94 -0.75
C ALA A 113 -24.99 -13.35 -2.12
N ALA A 114 -25.89 -13.42 -3.10
CA ALA A 114 -25.58 -13.89 -4.44
C ALA A 114 -24.60 -12.95 -5.16
N VAL A 115 -23.65 -13.55 -5.87
CA VAL A 115 -22.81 -12.83 -6.84
C VAL A 115 -23.49 -12.94 -8.19
N ILE A 116 -23.91 -11.81 -8.75
CA ILE A 116 -24.73 -11.72 -9.96
C ILE A 116 -23.97 -10.97 -11.06
N GLN A 117 -24.46 -11.07 -12.30
CA GLN A 117 -24.14 -10.09 -13.33
C GLN A 117 -25.16 -8.96 -13.28
N TYR A 118 -24.70 -7.71 -13.30
CA TYR A 118 -25.57 -6.55 -13.27
C TYR A 118 -25.01 -5.40 -14.11
N ALA A 119 -25.86 -4.44 -14.46
CA ALA A 119 -25.43 -3.26 -15.20
C ALA A 119 -24.29 -2.55 -14.47
N CYS A 120 -23.21 -2.24 -15.19
CA CYS A 120 -22.00 -1.69 -14.59
C CYS A 120 -22.25 -0.30 -13.98
N HIS A 121 -21.80 -0.09 -12.74
CA HIS A 121 -21.88 1.16 -11.99
C HIS A 121 -20.66 1.36 -11.09
N SER A 122 -20.63 2.44 -10.31
CA SER A 122 -19.47 2.81 -9.47
C SER A 122 -19.59 2.43 -7.99
N ALA A 123 -20.73 1.89 -7.53
CA ALA A 123 -20.88 1.50 -6.12
C ALA A 123 -19.96 0.33 -5.74
N GLY A 124 -19.59 0.26 -4.45
CA GLY A 124 -18.57 -0.66 -3.93
C GLY A 124 -18.90 -2.15 -4.06
N ASN A 125 -20.16 -2.51 -4.29
CA ASN A 125 -20.59 -3.89 -4.55
C ASN A 125 -20.23 -4.41 -5.96
N GLN A 126 -19.69 -3.55 -6.85
CA GLN A 126 -19.12 -3.95 -8.15
C GLN A 126 -17.61 -3.69 -8.27
N GLN A 127 -16.98 -3.35 -7.15
CA GLN A 127 -15.53 -3.18 -7.08
C GLN A 127 -14.95 -4.35 -6.32
N PHE A 128 -13.90 -4.96 -6.86
CA PHE A 128 -13.29 -6.16 -6.30
C PHE A 128 -11.77 -6.01 -6.22
N ARG A 129 -11.19 -6.41 -5.10
CA ARG A 129 -9.74 -6.52 -4.93
C ARG A 129 -9.31 -7.96 -5.17
N LEU A 130 -8.11 -8.13 -5.70
CA LEU A 130 -7.47 -9.44 -5.86
C LEU A 130 -6.42 -9.60 -4.76
N GLN A 131 -6.84 -10.09 -3.60
CA GLN A 131 -5.98 -10.26 -2.43
C GLN A 131 -5.23 -11.57 -2.51
N ALA A 132 -3.90 -11.55 -2.50
CA ALA A 132 -3.07 -12.75 -2.63
C ALA A 132 -3.32 -13.78 -1.52
N VAL A 133 -3.38 -15.06 -1.91
CA VAL A 133 -3.37 -16.24 -1.05
C VAL A 133 -2.40 -17.25 -1.69
N GLY A 134 -1.11 -17.11 -1.38
CA GLY A 134 -0.04 -17.78 -2.13
C GLY A 134 -0.03 -17.36 -3.60
N THR A 135 -0.02 -18.34 -4.51
CA THR A 135 -0.11 -18.11 -5.97
C THR A 135 -1.54 -17.87 -6.48
N ASN A 136 -2.52 -17.86 -5.58
CA ASN A 136 -3.94 -17.64 -5.86
C ASN A 136 -4.41 -16.33 -5.23
N VAL A 137 -5.71 -16.05 -5.32
CA VAL A 137 -6.32 -14.87 -4.71
C VAL A 137 -7.64 -15.16 -4.04
N ASN A 138 -7.94 -14.36 -3.05
CA ASN A 138 -9.29 -14.02 -2.65
C ASN A 138 -9.79 -12.87 -3.55
N VAL A 139 -10.99 -13.00 -4.10
CA VAL A 139 -11.67 -11.92 -4.85
C VAL A 139 -12.58 -11.18 -3.87
N VAL A 140 -12.13 -10.05 -3.34
CA VAL A 140 -12.76 -9.35 -2.21
C VAL A 140 -13.67 -8.24 -2.71
N ALA A 141 -14.96 -8.30 -2.41
CA ALA A 141 -15.89 -7.21 -2.69
C ALA A 141 -15.58 -6.00 -1.80
N VAL A 142 -15.32 -4.84 -2.39
CA VAL A 142 -14.94 -3.62 -1.66
C VAL A 142 -16.05 -3.17 -0.72
N GLY A 143 -17.31 -3.26 -1.14
CA GLY A 143 -18.46 -2.79 -0.35
C GLY A 143 -18.70 -3.56 0.95
N SER A 144 -18.36 -4.85 1.00
CA SER A 144 -18.63 -5.71 2.17
C SER A 144 -17.36 -6.21 2.88
N GLY A 145 -16.20 -6.13 2.23
CA GLY A 145 -14.96 -6.77 2.70
C GLY A 145 -14.99 -8.30 2.65
N LYS A 146 -16.01 -8.90 2.03
CA LYS A 146 -16.19 -10.36 1.92
C LYS A 146 -15.69 -10.89 0.58
N CYS A 147 -15.39 -12.16 0.56
CA CYS A 147 -14.81 -12.84 -0.58
C CYS A 147 -15.87 -13.52 -1.44
N VAL A 148 -15.72 -13.43 -2.76
CA VAL A 148 -16.42 -14.30 -3.70
C VAL A 148 -16.03 -15.74 -3.40
N ALA A 149 -17.05 -16.57 -3.28
CA ALA A 149 -17.00 -17.85 -2.62
C ALA A 149 -17.93 -18.83 -3.34
N LEU A 150 -17.71 -20.13 -3.14
CA LEU A 150 -18.68 -21.15 -3.53
C LEU A 150 -19.58 -21.56 -2.37
N SER A 151 -20.87 -21.66 -2.68
CA SER A 151 -21.86 -22.43 -1.91
C SER A 151 -22.49 -23.46 -2.85
N GLY A 152 -21.99 -24.70 -2.78
CA GLY A 152 -22.19 -25.67 -3.86
C GLY A 152 -21.57 -25.17 -5.16
N ALA A 153 -22.35 -25.09 -6.24
CA ALA A 153 -21.90 -24.52 -7.51
C ALA A 153 -22.15 -23.01 -7.62
N ASN A 154 -22.90 -22.40 -6.70
CA ASN A 154 -23.29 -20.99 -6.80
C ASN A 154 -22.19 -20.07 -6.27
N LEU A 155 -21.95 -18.96 -6.98
CA LEU A 155 -21.10 -17.90 -6.44
C LEU A 155 -21.90 -17.04 -5.45
N VAL A 156 -21.35 -16.90 -4.25
CA VAL A 156 -21.86 -16.09 -3.16
C VAL A 156 -20.74 -15.25 -2.56
N GLN A 157 -21.04 -14.35 -1.62
CA GLN A 157 -20.02 -13.79 -0.74
C GLN A 157 -20.02 -14.45 0.65
N LEU A 158 -18.83 -14.69 1.19
CA LEU A 158 -18.61 -15.23 2.53
C LEU A 158 -17.36 -14.58 3.15
N PRO A 159 -17.14 -14.66 4.48
CA PRO A 159 -15.93 -14.14 5.09
C PRO A 159 -14.69 -14.73 4.41
N CYS A 160 -13.70 -13.87 4.16
CA CYS A 160 -12.47 -14.26 3.52
C CYS A 160 -11.70 -15.27 4.38
N SER A 161 -11.15 -16.30 3.75
CA SER A 161 -10.30 -17.29 4.40
C SER A 161 -9.33 -17.91 3.38
N THR A 162 -8.53 -18.88 3.81
CA THR A 162 -7.65 -19.67 2.94
C THR A 162 -8.32 -20.98 2.48
N SER A 163 -9.59 -21.20 2.83
CA SER A 163 -10.33 -22.39 2.41
C SER A 163 -10.48 -22.41 0.88
N ALA A 164 -10.36 -23.60 0.29
CA ALA A 164 -10.31 -23.76 -1.17
C ALA A 164 -11.57 -23.24 -1.89
N ASP A 165 -12.71 -23.18 -1.20
CA ASP A 165 -13.96 -22.63 -1.72
C ASP A 165 -14.01 -21.09 -1.68
N ARG A 166 -13.04 -20.41 -1.04
CA ARG A 166 -12.84 -18.95 -1.08
C ARG A 166 -11.76 -18.52 -2.07
N VAL A 167 -10.85 -19.42 -2.41
CA VAL A 167 -9.62 -19.11 -3.13
C VAL A 167 -9.76 -19.41 -4.63
N TRP A 168 -9.28 -18.48 -5.45
CA TRP A 168 -9.39 -18.53 -6.91
C TRP A 168 -8.00 -18.40 -7.55
N ARG A 169 -7.72 -19.26 -8.52
CA ARG A 169 -6.62 -19.04 -9.48
C ARG A 169 -7.11 -18.11 -10.57
N VAL A 170 -6.31 -17.10 -10.90
CA VAL A 170 -6.61 -16.12 -11.96
C VAL A 170 -5.46 -16.14 -12.95
N PRO A 171 -5.54 -16.95 -14.04
CA PRO A 171 -4.44 -17.09 -14.99
C PRO A 171 -4.00 -15.75 -15.60
N GLY A 172 -2.70 -15.48 -15.59
CA GLY A 172 -2.17 -14.19 -16.07
C GLY A 172 -2.30 -13.05 -15.05
N PHE A 173 -3.05 -13.23 -13.97
CA PHE A 173 -2.87 -12.44 -12.76
C PHE A 173 -1.83 -13.14 -11.89
N THR A 174 -0.60 -12.64 -11.95
CA THR A 174 0.39 -12.95 -10.93
C THR A 174 0.00 -12.19 -9.68
N SER A 175 -0.57 -12.87 -8.69
CA SER A 175 -0.54 -12.35 -7.32
C SER A 175 0.93 -12.04 -7.02
N GLY A 176 1.23 -10.83 -6.54
CA GLY A 176 2.57 -10.48 -6.07
C GLY A 176 2.92 -11.34 -4.84
N GLY A 177 3.20 -12.63 -5.05
CA GLY A 177 3.23 -13.65 -4.01
C GLY A 177 3.70 -15.03 -4.50
N GLY A 178 4.23 -15.12 -5.73
CA GLY A 178 5.08 -16.20 -6.19
C GLY A 178 6.36 -15.60 -6.75
N THR A 179 7.48 -16.31 -6.59
CA THR A 179 8.88 -15.97 -6.91
C THR A 179 9.14 -15.56 -8.38
N GLN A 180 8.48 -14.52 -8.87
CA GLN A 180 9.01 -13.74 -9.98
C GLN A 180 9.69 -12.52 -9.42
N ASP A 181 10.94 -12.35 -9.80
CA ASP A 181 11.70 -11.13 -9.58
C ASP A 181 10.85 -9.94 -10.03
N PRO A 182 10.61 -8.94 -9.17
CA PRO A 182 9.91 -7.74 -9.59
C PRO A 182 10.66 -7.11 -10.77
N PRO A 183 9.99 -6.29 -11.61
CA PRO A 183 10.69 -5.51 -12.63
C PRO A 183 11.85 -4.76 -12.00
N THR A 184 12.97 -4.60 -12.72
CA THR A 184 14.11 -3.84 -12.22
C THR A 184 13.65 -2.46 -11.72
N ARG A 185 14.28 -1.95 -10.66
CA ARG A 185 13.97 -0.63 -10.08
C ARG A 185 12.69 -0.58 -9.25
N THR A 186 12.24 -1.72 -8.72
CA THR A 186 10.98 -1.81 -7.97
C THR A 186 11.21 -1.95 -6.48
N VAL A 187 10.58 -1.08 -5.68
CA VAL A 187 10.47 -1.25 -4.23
C VAL A 187 9.31 -2.19 -3.97
N ARG A 188 9.60 -3.32 -3.32
CA ARG A 188 8.58 -4.24 -2.82
C ARG A 188 8.22 -3.83 -1.40
N VAL A 189 6.93 -3.72 -1.12
CA VAL A 189 6.44 -3.32 0.20
C VAL A 189 5.66 -4.50 0.75
N PHE A 190 5.97 -4.90 1.97
CA PHE A 190 5.34 -6.00 2.67
C PHE A 190 4.70 -5.47 3.93
N LEU A 191 3.50 -5.96 4.22
CA LEU A 191 2.91 -5.84 5.55
C LEU A 191 2.92 -7.23 6.18
N LEU A 192 3.82 -7.47 7.14
CA LEU A 192 3.82 -8.75 7.85
C LEU A 192 2.95 -8.64 9.10
N ARG A 193 1.84 -9.37 9.07
CA ARG A 193 0.82 -9.41 10.11
C ARG A 193 0.97 -10.71 10.91
N PRO A 194 1.20 -10.68 12.23
CA PRO A 194 1.21 -11.90 13.03
C PRO A 194 -0.06 -12.75 12.87
N SER A 195 0.06 -14.06 13.11
CA SER A 195 -1.01 -15.03 12.82
C SER A 195 -2.29 -14.83 13.65
N ASP A 196 -2.17 -14.26 14.84
CA ASP A 196 -3.24 -13.94 15.78
C ASP A 196 -3.76 -12.50 15.69
N VAL A 197 -3.14 -11.66 14.86
CA VAL A 197 -3.60 -10.29 14.63
C VAL A 197 -4.65 -10.30 13.52
N PRO A 198 -5.87 -9.76 13.75
CA PRO A 198 -6.91 -9.68 12.73
C PRO A 198 -6.46 -8.87 11.51
N TYR A 199 -6.96 -9.23 10.33
CA TYR A 199 -6.77 -8.39 9.14
C TYR A 199 -7.50 -7.07 9.31
N ASP A 200 -6.82 -5.98 8.97
CA ASP A 200 -7.43 -4.66 8.85
C ASP A 200 -6.90 -3.97 7.60
N GLN A 201 -7.81 -3.63 6.69
CA GLN A 201 -7.52 -3.05 5.39
C GLN A 201 -6.89 -1.65 5.49
N ARG A 202 -7.08 -0.94 6.60
CA ARG A 202 -6.52 0.41 6.79
C ARG A 202 -4.99 0.42 6.72
N TYR A 203 -4.35 -0.65 7.19
CA TYR A 203 -2.88 -0.78 7.14
C TYR A 203 -2.36 -0.84 5.70
N PRO A 204 -2.67 -1.84 4.87
CA PRO A 204 -2.14 -1.89 3.51
C PRO A 204 -2.55 -0.66 2.66
N ASP A 205 -3.75 -0.11 2.84
CA ASP A 205 -4.17 1.12 2.14
C ASP A 205 -3.33 2.33 2.56
N GLY A 206 -3.13 2.51 3.86
CA GLY A 206 -2.34 3.59 4.45
C GLY A 206 -0.89 3.56 4.02
N ILE A 207 -0.26 2.40 4.15
CA ILE A 207 1.14 2.14 3.75
C ILE A 207 1.33 2.41 2.26
N ALA A 208 0.38 1.95 1.43
CA ALA A 208 0.43 2.20 0.01
C ALA A 208 0.38 3.70 -0.32
N ASN A 209 -0.41 4.48 0.42
CA ASN A 209 -0.47 5.93 0.25
C ASN A 209 0.84 6.61 0.68
N VAL A 210 1.42 6.19 1.80
CA VAL A 210 2.72 6.69 2.28
C VAL A 210 3.84 6.40 1.27
N MET A 211 3.87 5.20 0.71
CA MET A 211 4.86 4.80 -0.31
C MET A 211 4.71 5.57 -1.62
N ARG A 212 3.47 5.85 -2.06
CA ARG A 212 3.23 6.71 -3.24
C ARG A 212 3.65 8.14 -2.99
N GLU A 213 3.42 8.65 -1.79
CA GLU A 213 3.85 10.00 -1.43
C GLU A 213 5.37 10.10 -1.39
N ALA A 214 6.06 9.09 -0.86
CA ALA A 214 7.51 9.01 -0.97
C ALA A 214 7.98 8.95 -2.43
N GLN A 215 7.35 8.12 -3.26
CA GLN A 215 7.66 8.05 -4.70
C GLN A 215 7.53 9.43 -5.38
N ARG A 216 6.48 10.19 -5.04
CA ARG A 216 6.24 11.56 -5.52
C ARG A 216 7.31 12.53 -5.03
N TYR A 217 7.65 12.47 -3.74
CA TYR A 217 8.66 13.33 -3.13
C TYR A 217 10.05 13.14 -3.77
N TYR A 218 10.50 11.89 -3.93
CA TYR A 218 11.79 11.59 -4.58
C TYR A 218 11.83 12.07 -6.02
N LEU A 219 10.73 11.90 -6.77
CA LEU A 219 10.63 12.43 -8.13
C LEU A 219 10.79 13.96 -8.16
N GLN A 220 10.14 14.68 -7.25
CA GLN A 220 10.21 16.13 -7.16
C GLN A 220 11.62 16.61 -6.79
N GLU A 221 12.26 15.93 -5.83
CA GLU A 221 13.56 16.33 -5.33
C GLU A 221 14.72 16.00 -6.28
N LEU A 222 14.63 14.87 -7.00
CA LEU A 222 15.74 14.31 -7.77
C LEU A 222 15.51 14.28 -9.29
N GLY A 223 14.28 14.51 -9.75
CA GLY A 223 13.88 14.30 -11.14
C GLY A 223 13.82 12.83 -11.56
N LYS A 224 14.08 11.90 -10.64
CA LYS A 224 14.02 10.44 -10.81
C LYS A 224 13.37 9.79 -9.59
N THR A 225 12.78 8.62 -9.78
CA THR A 225 12.15 7.88 -8.67
C THR A 225 12.24 6.38 -8.85
N PHE A 226 11.69 5.62 -7.89
CA PHE A 226 11.61 4.17 -7.92
C PHE A 226 10.24 3.69 -8.41
N ARG A 227 10.12 2.41 -8.81
CA ARG A 227 8.84 1.79 -9.18
C ARG A 227 8.20 1.17 -7.94
N LEU A 228 6.87 1.12 -7.93
CA LEU A 228 6.10 0.30 -7.01
C LEU A 228 5.45 -0.83 -7.81
N ASN A 229 5.26 -1.99 -7.17
CA ASN A 229 4.48 -3.08 -7.75
C ASN A 229 3.03 -2.65 -8.04
N SER A 230 2.37 -3.35 -8.95
CA SER A 230 0.94 -3.14 -9.25
C SER A 230 0.08 -3.32 -7.99
N VAL A 231 0.40 -4.33 -7.18
CA VAL A 231 0.01 -4.39 -5.77
C VAL A 231 1.11 -3.70 -4.97
N VAL A 232 0.83 -2.50 -4.45
CA VAL A 232 1.85 -1.73 -3.74
C VAL A 232 2.29 -2.44 -2.47
N VAL A 233 1.35 -2.98 -1.67
CA VAL A 233 1.62 -3.65 -0.40
C VAL A 233 1.22 -5.12 -0.45
N GLU A 234 2.20 -6.00 -0.32
CA GLU A 234 2.06 -7.45 -0.24
C GLU A 234 1.80 -7.85 1.22
N VAL A 235 0.58 -8.26 1.55
CA VAL A 235 0.22 -8.66 2.92
C VAL A 235 0.68 -10.11 3.16
N VAL A 236 1.52 -10.31 4.16
CA VAL A 236 2.06 -11.61 4.57
C VAL A 236 1.51 -11.97 5.94
N VAL A 237 0.81 -13.10 6.04
CA VAL A 237 0.42 -13.66 7.34
C VAL A 237 1.64 -14.35 7.93
N GLY A 238 2.12 -13.86 9.08
CA GLY A 238 3.26 -14.37 9.81
C GLY A 238 3.06 -15.82 10.28
N GLU A 239 4.15 -16.57 10.38
CA GLU A 239 4.15 -17.94 10.90
C GLU A 239 3.94 -18.01 12.41
N HIS A 240 4.16 -16.89 13.10
CA HIS A 240 4.09 -16.82 14.56
C HIS A 240 3.02 -15.85 15.04
N VAL A 241 2.62 -16.01 16.30
CA VAL A 241 1.74 -15.07 17.01
C VAL A 241 2.51 -13.80 17.38
N LYS A 242 1.81 -12.69 17.61
CA LYS A 242 2.39 -11.37 17.91
C LYS A 242 3.40 -11.43 19.05
N SER A 243 3.04 -12.10 20.15
CA SER A 243 3.89 -12.23 21.33
C SER A 243 5.22 -12.94 21.06
N TRP A 244 5.30 -13.80 20.04
CA TRP A 244 6.54 -14.46 19.64
C TRP A 244 7.52 -13.46 19.01
N TYR A 245 7.04 -12.60 18.10
CA TYR A 245 7.90 -11.59 17.47
C TYR A 245 8.44 -10.59 18.49
N GLU A 246 7.61 -10.20 19.46
CA GLU A 246 7.95 -9.21 20.50
C GLU A 246 8.90 -9.73 21.59
N ASN A 247 8.90 -11.04 21.85
CA ASN A 247 9.60 -11.61 23.01
C ASN A 247 10.70 -12.62 22.66
N THR A 248 10.82 -13.04 21.40
CA THR A 248 11.93 -13.90 20.95
C THR A 248 13.20 -13.06 20.75
N PRO A 249 14.28 -13.30 21.51
CA PRO A 249 15.51 -12.55 21.35
C PRO A 249 16.15 -12.75 19.97
N ASN A 250 16.52 -11.65 19.32
CA ASN A 250 17.25 -11.66 18.05
C ASN A 250 18.15 -10.44 17.99
N GLY A 251 19.46 -10.62 18.12
CA GLY A 251 20.42 -9.53 18.34
C GLY A 251 20.55 -9.11 19.81
N SER A 252 21.40 -8.11 20.06
CA SER A 252 21.81 -7.72 21.42
C SER A 252 20.87 -6.74 22.12
N ASP A 253 20.03 -6.01 21.37
CA ASP A 253 19.13 -5.00 21.91
C ASP A 253 17.66 -5.39 21.67
N ARG A 254 16.87 -5.38 22.74
CA ARG A 254 15.43 -5.69 22.71
C ARG A 254 14.65 -4.78 21.78
N TYR A 255 15.12 -3.55 21.59
CA TYR A 255 14.56 -2.59 20.64
C TYR A 255 14.36 -3.18 19.23
N TRP A 256 15.28 -4.05 18.79
CA TRP A 256 15.32 -4.57 17.42
C TRP A 256 14.75 -5.98 17.23
N TRP A 257 14.32 -6.67 18.30
CA TRP A 257 13.94 -8.09 18.22
C TRP A 257 12.80 -8.35 17.23
N ALA A 258 11.71 -7.60 17.33
CA ALA A 258 10.56 -7.74 16.43
C ALA A 258 10.97 -7.50 14.96
N VAL A 259 11.75 -6.44 14.72
CA VAL A 259 12.28 -6.08 13.41
C VAL A 259 13.10 -7.21 12.80
N PHE A 260 14.10 -7.74 13.52
CA PHE A 260 14.99 -8.77 13.00
C PHE A 260 14.28 -10.12 12.82
N ASN A 261 13.40 -10.51 13.73
CA ASN A 261 12.61 -11.74 13.61
C ASN A 261 11.76 -11.72 12.33
N MET A 262 11.12 -10.59 12.04
CA MET A 262 10.24 -10.46 10.87
C MET A 262 11.03 -10.31 9.57
N GLN A 263 12.15 -9.59 9.60
CA GLN A 263 13.08 -9.53 8.47
C GLN A 263 13.54 -10.93 8.07
N GLN A 264 14.01 -11.73 9.03
CA GLN A 264 14.46 -13.09 8.79
C GLN A 264 13.35 -13.99 8.24
N GLU A 265 12.12 -13.83 8.75
CA GLU A 265 10.97 -14.54 8.19
C GLU A 265 10.70 -14.17 6.74
N LEU A 266 10.62 -12.88 6.41
CA LEU A 266 10.39 -12.41 5.04
C LEU A 266 11.51 -12.89 4.10
N LEU A 267 12.77 -12.75 4.52
CA LEU A 267 13.95 -13.21 3.78
C LEU A 267 13.84 -14.69 3.43
N ARG A 268 13.56 -15.53 4.44
CA ARG A 268 13.44 -16.99 4.26
C ARG A 268 12.24 -17.37 3.41
N ARG A 269 11.08 -16.77 3.64
CA ARG A 269 9.81 -17.19 3.01
C ARG A 269 9.67 -16.78 1.57
N LEU A 270 10.25 -15.64 1.21
CA LEU A 270 10.04 -15.03 -0.10
C LEU A 270 11.29 -15.11 -0.98
N ASP A 271 12.30 -15.90 -0.57
CA ASP A 271 13.64 -15.99 -1.19
C ASP A 271 14.18 -14.59 -1.53
N LEU A 272 13.99 -13.64 -0.61
CA LEU A 272 14.49 -12.28 -0.80
C LEU A 272 15.99 -12.34 -0.55
N ARG A 273 16.76 -12.64 -1.60
CA ARG A 273 18.22 -12.58 -1.55
C ARG A 273 18.62 -11.17 -1.11
N ALA A 274 19.39 -11.07 -0.03
CA ALA A 274 19.89 -9.79 0.50
C ALA A 274 20.52 -8.94 -0.61
N PRO A 275 20.44 -7.60 -0.50
CA PRO A 275 19.84 -6.77 -1.55
C PRO A 275 20.33 -7.18 -2.93
N ASP A 276 19.52 -7.96 -3.63
CA ASP A 276 19.63 -8.01 -5.07
C ASP A 276 19.58 -6.55 -5.56
N SER A 277 20.59 -6.14 -6.31
CA SER A 277 20.73 -4.80 -6.90
C SER A 277 19.51 -4.31 -7.71
N ARG A 278 18.47 -5.15 -7.86
CA ARG A 278 17.23 -4.89 -8.60
C ARG A 278 16.03 -4.44 -7.74
N TRP A 279 16.04 -4.57 -6.40
CA TRP A 279 14.91 -4.20 -5.50
C TRP A 279 15.32 -3.70 -4.10
N LEU A 280 14.51 -2.78 -3.55
CA LEU A 280 14.50 -2.39 -2.13
C LEU A 280 13.27 -3.02 -1.46
N ASN A 281 13.35 -3.36 -0.18
CA ASN A 281 12.22 -3.93 0.56
C ASN A 281 11.79 -3.00 1.70
N VAL A 282 10.50 -2.72 1.79
CA VAL A 282 9.88 -2.03 2.93
C VAL A 282 9.01 -3.03 3.66
N GLY A 283 9.26 -3.28 4.94
CA GLY A 283 8.45 -4.15 5.78
C GLY A 283 7.76 -3.34 6.86
N GLU A 284 6.44 -3.32 6.90
CA GLU A 284 5.71 -2.78 8.03
C GLU A 284 5.21 -3.91 8.93
N VAL A 285 5.28 -3.67 10.23
CA VAL A 285 5.16 -4.70 11.26
C VAL A 285 4.01 -4.37 12.20
N ILE A 286 3.02 -5.27 12.35
CA ILE A 286 1.94 -5.09 13.35
C ILE A 286 2.28 -5.83 14.66
N ALA A 287 3.50 -5.61 15.16
CA ALA A 287 3.98 -6.12 16.44
C ALA A 287 4.98 -5.12 17.03
N GLU A 288 4.84 -4.74 18.30
CA GLU A 288 5.75 -3.78 18.91
C GLU A 288 5.85 -4.05 20.40
N GLY A 289 7.03 -4.54 20.81
CA GLY A 289 7.37 -4.64 22.22
C GLY A 289 7.62 -3.26 22.82
N GLN A 290 7.63 -3.17 24.15
CA GLN A 290 7.95 -1.92 24.83
C GLN A 290 9.33 -1.39 24.39
N GLY A 291 9.34 -0.16 23.88
CA GLY A 291 10.56 0.51 23.43
C GLY A 291 11.17 -0.10 22.17
N ALA A 292 10.36 -0.59 21.24
CA ALA A 292 10.81 -0.95 19.89
C ALA A 292 10.65 0.24 18.92
N GLY A 293 11.25 0.12 17.74
CA GLY A 293 11.04 1.06 16.64
C GLY A 293 11.54 0.54 15.30
N GLY A 294 11.34 1.34 14.27
CA GLY A 294 11.76 1.04 12.90
C GLY A 294 13.16 1.55 12.55
N GLY A 295 13.59 1.24 11.34
CA GLY A 295 14.82 1.78 10.76
C GLY A 295 15.05 1.31 9.32
N GLY A 296 15.81 2.09 8.56
CA GLY A 296 16.27 1.80 7.22
C GLY A 296 17.78 1.59 7.13
N GLY A 297 18.21 0.81 6.15
CA GLY A 297 19.63 0.59 5.85
C GLY A 297 19.85 -0.60 4.91
N GLY A 298 20.89 -0.54 4.07
CA GLY A 298 21.34 -1.69 3.27
C GLY A 298 20.26 -2.29 2.35
N GLY A 299 19.42 -1.45 1.75
CA GLY A 299 18.36 -1.88 0.85
C GLY A 299 17.04 -2.30 1.52
N TRP A 300 16.94 -2.11 2.83
CA TRP A 300 15.76 -2.40 3.64
C TRP A 300 15.25 -1.16 4.35
N VAL A 301 13.93 -1.11 4.52
CA VAL A 301 13.22 -0.29 5.51
C VAL A 301 12.35 -1.26 6.29
N ILE A 302 12.39 -1.21 7.63
CA ILE A 302 11.43 -1.94 8.45
C ILE A 302 10.83 -0.97 9.46
N LEU A 303 9.51 -0.84 9.45
CA LEU A 303 8.75 0.08 10.29
C LEU A 303 7.98 -0.68 11.35
N CYS A 304 7.87 -0.12 12.56
CA CYS A 304 7.21 -0.77 13.68
C CYS A 304 5.68 -0.58 13.63
N GLN A 305 4.96 -1.15 14.61
CA GLN A 305 3.51 -1.05 14.66
C GLN A 305 3.06 0.40 14.75
N HIS A 306 3.71 1.22 15.56
CA HIS A 306 3.35 2.62 15.70
C HIS A 306 3.42 3.39 14.36
N ASP A 307 4.37 3.07 13.47
CA ASP A 307 4.43 3.65 12.12
C ASP A 307 3.29 3.14 11.23
N ALA A 308 3.00 1.84 11.31
CA ALA A 308 1.90 1.22 10.57
C ALA A 308 0.52 1.74 11.01
N ASP A 309 0.33 1.92 12.32
CA ASP A 309 -0.83 2.58 12.92
C ASP A 309 -0.96 4.00 12.35
N GLY A 310 0.15 4.73 12.31
CA GLY A 310 0.26 6.05 11.71
C GLY A 310 -0.17 6.11 10.25
N ALA A 311 0.39 5.25 9.42
CA ALA A 311 0.06 5.11 8.01
C ALA A 311 -1.43 4.75 7.83
N ALA A 312 -1.98 3.90 8.70
CA ALA A 312 -3.39 3.54 8.74
C ALA A 312 -4.32 4.67 9.23
N GLY A 313 -3.78 5.83 9.58
CA GLY A 313 -4.53 6.98 10.09
C GLY A 313 -4.88 6.90 11.58
N LEU A 314 -4.19 6.06 12.34
CA LEU A 314 -4.32 5.91 13.78
C LEU A 314 -3.19 6.71 14.45
N GLY A 315 -3.50 7.54 15.44
CA GLY A 315 -2.47 8.07 16.35
C GLY A 315 -1.69 9.33 15.93
N GLY A 316 -2.18 10.18 15.02
CA GLY A 316 -1.59 11.52 14.81
C GLY A 316 -1.79 12.13 13.42
N ALA A 317 -1.12 13.26 13.16
CA ALA A 317 -1.17 13.94 11.86
C ALA A 317 -0.38 13.18 10.78
N MET A 318 -1.03 12.91 9.64
CA MET A 318 -0.50 12.07 8.56
C MET A 318 0.87 12.52 8.02
N ASN A 319 1.14 13.84 8.02
CA ASN A 319 2.39 14.40 7.50
C ASN A 319 3.64 13.83 8.18
N ARG A 320 3.55 13.48 9.48
CA ARG A 320 4.66 12.85 10.20
C ARG A 320 5.07 11.55 9.53
N TRP A 321 4.09 10.73 9.12
CA TRP A 321 4.31 9.39 8.57
C TRP A 321 4.84 9.46 7.14
N TYR A 322 4.40 10.45 6.36
CA TYR A 322 5.02 10.77 5.07
C TYR A 322 6.49 11.18 5.24
N GLY A 323 6.79 12.08 6.17
CA GLY A 323 8.16 12.50 6.47
C GLY A 323 9.03 11.34 6.95
N GLY A 324 8.51 10.50 7.84
CA GLY A 324 9.19 9.31 8.36
C GLY A 324 9.54 8.30 7.27
N MET A 325 8.60 7.96 6.38
CA MET A 325 8.91 7.05 5.27
C MET A 325 9.99 7.61 4.35
N VAL A 326 9.95 8.91 4.04
CA VAL A 326 11.00 9.55 3.22
C VAL A 326 12.36 9.46 3.92
N HIS A 327 12.40 9.66 5.24
CA HIS A 327 13.62 9.53 6.04
C HIS A 327 14.20 8.10 5.96
N GLU A 328 13.38 7.09 6.23
CA GLU A 328 13.86 5.70 6.24
C GLU A 328 14.26 5.19 4.85
N LEU A 329 13.52 5.58 3.80
CA LEU A 329 13.95 5.32 2.43
C LEU A 329 15.28 6.01 2.13
N GLY A 330 15.54 7.18 2.71
CA GLY A 330 16.83 7.86 2.59
C GLY A 330 17.98 6.99 3.08
N HIS A 331 17.82 6.33 4.22
CA HIS A 331 18.78 5.33 4.71
C HIS A 331 18.88 4.11 3.80
N ALA A 332 17.76 3.61 3.28
CA ALA A 332 17.77 2.51 2.32
C ALA A 332 18.52 2.88 1.02
N PHE A 333 18.47 4.15 0.59
CA PHE A 333 19.24 4.70 -0.52
C PHE A 333 20.70 5.05 -0.16
N GLY A 334 21.12 4.81 1.08
CA GLY A 334 22.51 4.93 1.53
C GLY A 334 22.87 6.28 2.15
N LEU A 335 21.89 7.10 2.54
CA LEU A 335 22.15 8.31 3.30
C LEU A 335 22.31 8.02 4.80
N PRO A 336 23.29 8.63 5.48
CA PRO A 336 23.33 8.62 6.94
C PRO A 336 22.33 9.61 7.53
N ASP A 337 22.11 9.51 8.83
CA ASP A 337 21.49 10.58 9.59
C ASP A 337 22.30 11.88 9.48
N SER A 338 21.60 13.00 9.43
CA SER A 338 22.22 14.31 9.64
C SER A 338 22.58 14.47 11.12
N SER A 339 23.75 15.04 11.38
CA SER A 339 24.22 15.34 12.73
C SER A 339 23.52 16.53 13.37
N SER A 340 22.63 17.22 12.64
CA SER A 340 21.90 18.40 13.13
C SER A 340 20.55 18.55 12.44
N THR A 341 19.63 19.31 13.05
CA THR A 341 18.36 19.71 12.43
C THR A 341 18.62 20.75 11.34
N ASP A 342 18.57 20.32 10.09
CA ASP A 342 19.14 21.06 8.95
C ASP A 342 18.12 21.36 7.82
N GLY A 343 16.83 21.13 8.06
CA GLY A 343 15.77 21.28 7.08
C GLY A 343 15.65 20.12 6.07
N THR A 344 16.55 19.13 6.14
CA THR A 344 16.50 17.95 5.26
C THR A 344 15.66 16.83 5.87
N PRO A 345 15.09 15.93 5.07
CA PRO A 345 14.38 14.77 5.60
C PRO A 345 15.30 13.79 6.36
N MET A 346 16.64 13.88 6.23
CA MET A 346 17.58 13.04 6.99
C MET A 346 17.91 13.60 8.39
N SER A 347 17.23 14.64 8.83
CA SER A 347 17.31 15.14 10.21
C SER A 347 15.93 15.09 10.87
N ALA A 348 15.85 15.47 12.15
CA ALA A 348 14.58 15.68 12.84
C ALA A 348 13.62 16.66 12.12
N SER A 349 14.06 17.35 11.07
CA SER A 349 13.19 18.18 10.24
C SER A 349 12.11 17.38 9.52
N PHE A 350 12.21 16.05 9.38
CA PHE A 350 11.18 15.23 8.73
C PHE A 350 9.78 15.41 9.33
N TYR A 351 9.67 15.78 10.62
CA TYR A 351 8.42 16.15 11.26
C TYR A 351 7.72 17.38 10.63
N SER A 352 8.44 18.17 9.83
CA SER A 352 7.96 19.38 9.15
C SER A 352 7.48 19.12 7.71
N TYR A 353 7.34 17.86 7.30
CA TYR A 353 6.82 17.49 5.99
C TYR A 353 5.53 18.25 5.63
N PRO A 354 5.36 18.74 4.38
CA PRO A 354 6.23 18.54 3.21
C PRO A 354 7.38 19.56 3.05
N ASN A 355 7.65 20.40 4.05
CA ASN A 355 8.58 21.54 3.91
C ASN A 355 10.05 21.17 4.16
N THR A 356 10.43 19.93 3.89
CA THR A 356 11.81 19.45 3.96
C THR A 356 12.33 19.16 2.56
N HIS A 357 13.63 19.36 2.33
CA HIS A 357 14.25 19.15 1.03
C HIS A 357 15.62 18.50 1.18
N PHE A 358 15.97 17.59 0.27
CA PHE A 358 17.34 17.06 0.26
C PHE A 358 18.32 18.18 -0.10
N ASN A 359 19.45 18.28 0.59
CA ASN A 359 20.52 19.18 0.18
C ASN A 359 21.29 18.60 -1.03
N GLN A 360 22.07 19.43 -1.72
CA GLN A 360 22.77 19.00 -2.94
C GLN A 360 23.72 17.81 -2.72
N SER A 361 24.36 17.72 -1.55
CA SER A 361 25.23 16.60 -1.21
C SER A 361 24.43 15.30 -1.09
N GLN A 362 23.28 15.33 -0.41
CA GLN A 362 22.38 14.18 -0.28
C GLN A 362 21.81 13.75 -1.64
N LYS A 363 21.37 14.70 -2.48
CA LYS A 363 20.90 14.39 -3.85
C LYS A 363 21.98 13.68 -4.66
N THR A 364 23.21 14.19 -4.60
CA THR A 364 24.36 13.60 -5.29
C THR A 364 24.70 12.21 -4.74
N ALA A 365 24.65 12.03 -3.42
CA ALA A 365 24.93 10.76 -2.76
C ALA A 365 23.87 9.69 -3.11
N ILE A 366 22.58 10.05 -3.18
CA ILE A 366 21.53 9.12 -3.63
C ILE A 366 21.77 8.72 -5.09
N LEU A 367 21.95 9.69 -5.98
CA LEU A 367 22.02 9.44 -7.44
C LEU A 367 23.29 8.70 -7.87
N ASN A 368 24.41 8.92 -7.18
CA ASN A 368 25.69 8.27 -7.47
C ASN A 368 25.99 7.09 -6.53
N GLY A 369 25.13 6.86 -5.54
CA GLY A 369 25.28 5.81 -4.55
C GLY A 369 25.00 4.42 -5.12
N PRO A 370 25.15 3.37 -4.30
CA PRO A 370 24.96 1.98 -4.71
C PRO A 370 23.55 1.70 -5.25
N TYR A 371 22.56 2.51 -4.86
CA TYR A 371 21.17 2.41 -5.29
C TYR A 371 20.77 3.51 -6.28
N GLY A 372 21.70 4.33 -6.78
CA GLY A 372 21.36 5.42 -7.70
C GLY A 372 20.82 4.94 -9.05
N THR A 373 21.34 3.82 -9.55
CA THR A 373 20.88 3.15 -10.78
C THR A 373 19.49 2.52 -10.64
N PHE A 374 19.00 2.43 -9.41
CA PHE A 374 17.64 2.00 -9.08
C PHE A 374 16.60 3.07 -9.41
N LEU A 375 16.99 4.35 -9.47
CA LEU A 375 16.08 5.44 -9.81
C LEU A 375 16.01 5.62 -11.34
N PHE A 376 14.80 5.78 -11.88
CA PHE A 376 14.57 5.93 -13.33
C PHE A 376 14.16 7.34 -13.73
#